data_AF-A0A3C0FHZ8-F1
#
_entry.id   AF-A0A3C0FHZ8-F1
#
_cell.length_a   1.000
_cell.length_b   1.000
_cell.length_c   1.000
_cell.angle_alpha   90.00
_cell.angle_beta   90.00
_cell.angle_gamma   90.00
#
_symmetry.space_group_name_H-M   'P 1'
#
loop_
_entity.id
_entity.type
_entity.pdbx_description
1 polymer ?
#
loop_
_entity_poly.entity_id
_entity_poly.type
_entity_poly.pdbx_seq_one_letter_code
_entity_poly.pdbx_strand_id
1 'polypeptide(L)' 'VLASPHTRIPVYEKDPDNIVGVLHAREVLKAIVRGAKPSTAADVRELSAEPWFIPDSTTLADQL' A
#
# COMPACT_ATOMS: atom_id res chain seq x y z
N VAL A 1 -6.42 6.62 -6.23
CA VAL A 1 -6.41 6.00 -4.87
C VAL A 1 -7.67 6.34 -4.08
N LEU A 2 -7.96 7.61 -3.75
CA LEU A 2 -9.10 7.96 -2.87
C LEU A 2 -10.50 7.64 -3.43
N ALA A 3 -10.64 7.54 -4.75
CA ALA A 3 -11.89 7.10 -5.40
C ALA A 3 -12.05 5.57 -5.47
N SER A 4 -11.04 4.80 -5.07
CA SER A 4 -11.10 3.34 -5.03
C SER A 4 -12.04 2.88 -3.91
N PRO A 5 -12.83 1.80 -4.11
CA PRO A 5 -13.60 1.20 -3.02
C PRO A 5 -12.73 0.42 -2.02
N HIS A 6 -11.42 0.29 -2.26
CA HIS A 6 -10.50 -0.47 -1.41
C HIS A 6 -9.70 0.42 -0.46
N THR A 7 -9.52 -0.05 0.78
CA THR A 7 -8.78 0.69 1.83
C THR A 7 -7.26 0.53 1.71
N ARG A 8 -6.79 -0.62 1.22
CA ARG A 8 -5.38 -0.95 0.98
C ARG A 8 -5.20 -1.33 -0.48
N ILE A 9 -4.16 -0.79 -1.11
CA ILE A 9 -3.85 -0.99 -2.52
C ILE A 9 -2.40 -1.46 -2.61
N PRO A 10 -2.12 -2.64 -3.20
CA PRO A 10 -0.75 -3.08 -3.42
C PRO A 10 -0.04 -2.16 -4.42
N VAL A 11 1.22 -1.87 -4.15
CA VAL A 11 2.12 -1.10 -5.01
C VAL A 11 3.16 -2.05 -5.56
N TYR A 12 3.26 -2.14 -6.88
CA TYR A 12 4.21 -3.01 -7.58
C TYR A 12 5.18 -2.19 -8.44
N GLU A 13 6.31 -2.78 -8.80
CA GLU A 13 7.29 -2.13 -9.68
C GLU A 13 7.70 -3.07 -10.82
N LYS A 14 7.49 -2.60 -12.06
CA LYS A 14 7.72 -3.33 -13.34
C LYS A 14 6.79 -4.53 -13.53
N ASP A 15 6.84 -5.48 -12.62
CA ASP A 15 6.07 -6.72 -12.63
C ASP A 15 4.98 -6.66 -11.55
N PRO A 16 3.71 -6.98 -11.87
CA PRO A 16 2.64 -7.11 -10.87
C PRO A 16 2.94 -8.05 -9.70
N ASP A 17 3.80 -9.06 -9.89
CA ASP A 17 4.22 -9.99 -8.84
C ASP A 17 5.30 -9.37 -7.93
N ASN A 18 5.98 -8.32 -8.38
CA ASN A 18 6.97 -7.60 -7.60
C ASN A 18 6.31 -6.51 -6.74
N ILE A 19 5.63 -6.94 -5.67
CA ILE A 19 5.00 -6.04 -4.69
C ILE A 19 6.08 -5.39 -3.82
N VAL A 20 6.16 -4.06 -3.89
CA VAL A 20 7.14 -3.23 -3.16
C VAL A 20 6.53 -2.45 -2.01
N GLY A 21 5.20 -2.50 -1.83
CA GLY A 21 4.51 -1.78 -0.77
C GLY A 21 3.01 -2.00 -0.74
N VAL A 22 2.38 -1.54 0.33
CA VAL A 22 0.92 -1.48 0.48
C VAL A 22 0.51 -0.06 0.86
N LEU A 23 -0.23 0.61 -0.02
CA LEU A 23 -0.72 1.95 0.20
C LEU A 23 -2.09 1.92 0.88
N HIS A 24 -2.19 2.49 2.08
CA HIS A 24 -3.48 2.70 2.73
C HIS A 24 -4.06 4.06 2.32
N ALA A 25 -5.32 4.10 1.84
CA ALA A 25 -5.96 5.33 1.35
C ALA A 25 -5.98 6.47 2.39
N ARG A 26 -6.19 6.13 3.67
CA ARG A 26 -6.03 7.04 4.82
C ARG A 26 -4.69 7.77 4.88
N GLU A 27 -3.56 7.15 4.54
CA GLU A 27 -2.25 7.83 4.59
C GLU A 27 -2.15 8.90 3.51
N VAL A 28 -2.70 8.64 2.31
CA VAL A 28 -2.83 9.66 1.27
C VAL A 28 -3.70 10.83 1.75
N LEU A 29 -4.83 10.55 2.40
CA LEU A 29 -5.70 11.59 2.95
C LEU A 29 -4.98 12.42 4.02
N LYS A 30 -4.26 11.79 4.95
CA LYS A 30 -3.46 12.48 5.97
C LYS A 30 -2.40 13.38 5.35
N ALA A 31 -1.70 12.90 4.32
CA ALA A 31 -0.69 13.68 3.61
C ALA A 31 -1.31 14.95 2.98
N ILE A 32 -2.48 14.81 2.34
CA ILE A 32 -3.22 15.95 1.77
C ILE A 32 -3.65 16.94 2.85
N VAL A 33 -4.19 16.47 3.97
CA VAL A 33 -4.59 17.33 5.10
C VAL A 33 -3.40 18.09 5.68
N ARG A 34 -2.19 17.51 5.63
CA ARG A 34 -0.94 18.16 6.05
C ARG A 34 -0.36 19.10 4.99
N GLY A 35 -1.03 19.28 3.86
CA GLY A 35 -0.63 20.20 2.78
C GLY A 35 0.25 19.58 1.69
N ALA A 36 0.55 18.28 1.77
CA ALA A 36 1.25 17.59 0.69
C ALA A 36 0.32 17.36 -0.52
N LYS A 37 0.91 17.24 -1.71
CA LYS A 37 0.20 16.90 -2.95
C LYS A 37 0.85 15.69 -3.62
N PRO A 38 0.69 14.49 -3.04
CA PRO A 38 1.30 13.28 -3.58
C PRO A 38 0.80 13.04 -5.00
N SER A 39 1.72 13.03 -5.96
CA SER A 39 1.43 12.95 -7.40
C SER A 39 2.45 12.13 -8.18
N THR A 40 3.56 11.76 -7.54
CA THR A 40 4.63 10.96 -8.14
C THR A 40 4.63 9.53 -7.60
N ALA A 41 5.32 8.63 -8.30
CA ALA A 41 5.55 7.27 -7.81
C ALA A 41 6.39 7.25 -6.53
N ALA A 42 7.31 8.22 -6.36
CA ALA A 42 8.11 8.36 -5.15
C ALA A 42 7.23 8.68 -3.93
N ASP A 43 6.27 9.61 -4.08
CA ASP A 43 5.31 9.93 -3.00
C ASP A 43 4.48 8.70 -2.60
N VAL A 44 4.03 7.92 -3.60
CA VAL A 44 3.28 6.68 -3.35
C VAL A 44 4.13 5.68 -2.57
N ARG A 45 5.41 5.55 -2.93
CA ARG A 45 6.35 4.66 -2.24
C ARG A 45 6.62 5.10 -0.81
N GLU A 46 6.82 6.39 -0.59
CA GLU A 46 7.04 6.99 0.74
C GLU A 46 5.82 6.81 1.66
N LEU A 47 4.61 6.93 1.11
CA LEU A 47 3.36 6.76 1.87
C LEU A 47 2.94 5.29 2.05
N SER A 48 3.62 4.36 1.39
CA SER A 48 3.29 2.93 1.47
C SER A 48 3.96 2.28 2.67
N ALA A 49 3.26 1.33 3.30
CA ALA A 49 3.87 0.45 4.29
C ALA A 49 4.61 -0.70 3.59
N GLU A 50 5.63 -1.25 4.26
CA GLU A 50 6.31 -2.45 3.79
C GLU A 50 5.33 -3.63 3.66
N PRO A 51 5.41 -4.42 2.58
CA PRO A 51 4.54 -5.57 2.40
C PRO A 51 4.95 -6.69 3.35
N TRP A 52 3.95 -7.34 3.96
CA TRP A 52 4.15 -8.54 4.76
C TRP A 52 3.75 -9.76 3.93
N PHE A 53 4.71 -10.66 3.67
CA PHE A 53 4.47 -11.87 2.89
C PHE A 53 4.20 -13.06 3.81
N ILE A 54 3.23 -13.89 3.43
CA ILE A 54 2.84 -15.10 4.16
C ILE A 54 2.99 -16.28 3.20
N PRO A 55 3.68 -17.37 3.60
CA PRO A 55 3.70 -18.61 2.84
C PRO A 55 2.30 -19.19 2.62
N ASP A 56 2.09 -19.85 1.48
CA ASP A 56 0.85 -20.54 1.13
C ASP A 56 0.44 -21.64 2.13
N SER A 57 1.44 -22.27 2.73
CA SER A 57 1.31 -23.33 3.74
C SER A 57 1.01 -22.83 5.16
N THR A 58 1.03 -21.51 5.41
CA THR A 58 0.75 -20.96 6.75
C THR A 58 -0.72 -21.13 7.11
N THR A 59 -1.00 -21.71 8.28
CA THR A 59 -2.39 -21.96 8.69
C THR A 59 -3.12 -20.65 9.02
N LEU A 60 -4.45 -20.65 8.95
CA LEU A 60 -5.25 -19.50 9.36
C LEU A 60 -5.04 -19.15 10.84
N ALA A 61 -4.84 -20.16 11.70
CA ALA A 61 -4.62 -19.95 13.13
C ALA A 61 -3.32 -19.19 13.40
N ASP A 62 -2.29 -19.38 12.57
CA ASP A 62 -1.03 -18.63 12.66
C ASP A 62 -1.14 -17.17 12.16
N GLN A 63 -2.26 -16.82 11.51
CA GLN A 63 -2.49 -15.50 10.90
C GLN A 63 -3.46 -14.59 11.68
N LEU A 64 -4.12 -15.11 12.73
CA LEU A 64 -5.10 -14.39 13.56
C LEU A 64 -4.48 -13.93 14.89
#